data_AF-A0A6S7J5F7-F1
#
_entry.id   AF-A0A6S7J5F7-F1
#
_cell.length_a   1.000
_cell.length_b   1.000
_cell.length_c   1.000
_cell.angle_alpha   90.00
_cell.angle_beta   90.00
_cell.angle_gamma   90.00
#
_symmetry.space_group_name_H-M   'P 1'
#
loop_
_entity.id
_entity.type
_entity.pdbx_description
1 polymer ?
#
loop_
_entity_poly.entity_id
_entity_poly.type
_entity_poly.pdbx_seq_one_letter_code
_entity_poly.pdbx_strand_id
1 'polypeptide(L)'
;MQGHLRENGKPAIKIFEDASFKGFQDSLDSEMKRLTSLGVDLDVKQAQPFSEEKLWSSKVLGSHNARVSLDTLVVFIGNNFSLRSGQEHRRLRFSQLSLVGAKGNEEEKCSF
;
A
#
# COMPACT_ATOMS: atom_id res chain seq x y z
N MET A 1 0.65 33.19 -2.35
CA MET A 1 0.24 33.93 -3.57
C MET A 1 -1.27 34.21 -3.60
N GLN A 2 -2.17 33.21 -3.56
CA GLN A 2 -3.61 33.47 -3.52
C GLN A 2 -4.10 34.25 -2.28
N GLY A 3 -3.54 33.98 -1.09
CA GLY A 3 -3.85 34.75 0.14
C GLY A 3 -3.54 36.25 -0.02
N HIS A 4 -2.35 36.57 -0.53
CA HIS A 4 -1.92 37.94 -0.80
C HIS A 4 -2.80 38.64 -1.86
N LEU A 5 -3.28 37.94 -2.90
CA LEU A 5 -4.21 38.53 -3.88
C LEU A 5 -5.60 38.79 -3.29
N ARG A 6 -6.03 37.94 -2.34
CA ARG A 6 -7.32 38.07 -1.65
C ARG A 6 -7.35 39.28 -0.70
N GLU A 7 -6.22 39.55 -0.06
CA GLU A 7 -6.03 40.73 0.82
C GLU A 7 -5.96 42.05 0.04
N ASN A 8 -5.50 42.02 -1.22
CA ASN A 8 -5.39 43.18 -2.09
C ASN A 8 -6.67 43.48 -2.91
N GLY A 9 -7.84 43.00 -2.48
CA GLY A 9 -9.13 43.40 -3.05
C GLY A 9 -9.45 42.91 -4.46
N LYS A 10 -8.68 41.94 -5.00
CA LYS A 10 -9.04 41.27 -6.27
C LYS A 10 -9.80 39.97 -5.95
N PRO A 11 -11.13 39.95 -6.11
CA PRO A 11 -11.93 38.78 -5.71
C PRO A 11 -11.56 37.59 -6.60
N ALA A 12 -11.08 36.53 -5.97
CA ALA A 12 -11.02 35.15 -6.48
C ALA A 12 -10.59 34.98 -7.95
N ILE A 13 -9.39 35.45 -8.32
CA ILE A 13 -8.79 35.03 -9.60
C ILE A 13 -8.52 33.53 -9.52
N LYS A 14 -9.26 32.76 -10.32
CA LYS A 14 -9.13 31.31 -10.42
C LYS A 14 -7.99 30.93 -11.35
N ILE A 15 -6.76 31.23 -10.93
CA ILE A 15 -5.52 31.05 -11.70
C ILE A 15 -5.39 29.62 -12.27
N PHE A 16 -5.95 28.62 -11.59
CA PHE A 16 -5.87 27.21 -11.98
C PHE A 16 -7.08 26.69 -12.77
N GLU A 17 -8.18 27.44 -12.85
CA GLU A 17 -9.41 27.01 -13.56
C GLU A 17 -9.67 27.86 -14.81
N ASP A 18 -9.20 29.11 -14.81
CA ASP A 18 -9.45 30.06 -15.89
C ASP A 18 -8.46 29.87 -17.04
N ALA A 19 -9.00 29.71 -18.26
CA ALA A 19 -8.24 29.50 -19.48
C ALA A 19 -7.35 30.70 -19.87
N SER A 20 -7.63 31.90 -19.37
CA SER A 20 -6.79 33.08 -19.59
C SER A 20 -5.38 32.92 -18.97
N PHE A 21 -5.22 32.03 -18.00
CA PHE A 21 -3.93 31.71 -17.37
C PHE A 21 -3.29 30.44 -17.94
N LYS A 22 -3.78 29.90 -19.06
CA LYS A 22 -3.31 28.61 -19.60
C LYS A 22 -1.80 28.56 -19.82
N GLY A 23 -1.19 29.63 -20.36
CA GLY A 23 0.27 29.68 -20.53
C GLY A 23 1.06 29.64 -19.21
N PHE A 24 0.53 30.25 -18.15
CA PHE A 24 1.11 30.15 -16.81
C PHE A 24 0.93 28.75 -16.22
N GLN A 25 -0.26 28.16 -16.37
CA GLN A 25 -0.55 26.79 -15.93
C GLN A 25 0.36 25.77 -16.63
N ASP A 26 0.55 25.89 -17.95
CA ASP A 26 1.39 24.98 -18.73
C ASP A 26 2.88 25.13 -18.38
N SER A 27 3.33 26.36 -18.10
CA SER A 27 4.70 26.60 -17.60
C SER A 27 4.90 25.97 -16.22
N LEU A 28 3.92 26.12 -15.32
CA LEU A 28 3.96 25.52 -13.98
C LEU A 28 3.91 23.99 -14.03
N ASP A 29 3.07 23.42 -14.89
CA ASP A 29 2.96 21.97 -15.11
C ASP A 29 4.26 21.39 -15.68
N SER A 30 4.88 22.10 -16.62
CA SER A 30 6.19 21.72 -17.17
C SER A 30 7.27 21.72 -16.10
N GLU A 31 7.31 22.74 -15.24
CA GLU A 31 8.26 22.79 -14.13
C GLU A 31 7.98 21.72 -13.06
N MET A 32 6.72 21.44 -12.72
CA MET A 32 6.39 20.33 -11.82
C MET A 32 6.83 18.98 -12.37
N LYS A 33 6.62 18.73 -13.68
CA LYS A 33 7.10 17.53 -14.36
C LYS A 33 8.62 17.45 -14.35
N ARG A 34 9.31 18.56 -14.61
CA ARG A 34 10.77 18.65 -14.55
C ARG A 34 11.29 18.35 -13.14
N LEU A 35 10.73 18.97 -12.11
CA LEU A 35 11.11 18.74 -10.70
C LEU A 35 10.83 17.31 -10.26
N THR A 36 9.69 16.74 -10.68
CA THR A 36 9.35 15.34 -10.45
C THR A 36 10.35 14.40 -11.13
N SER A 37 10.74 14.69 -12.36
CA SER A 37 11.77 13.91 -13.08
C SER A 37 13.15 13.99 -12.42
N LEU A 38 13.42 15.07 -11.69
CA LEU A 38 14.66 15.27 -10.93
C LEU A 38 14.58 14.69 -9.50
N GLY A 39 13.46 14.06 -9.13
CA GLY A 39 13.28 13.45 -7.81
C GLY A 39 13.10 14.46 -6.67
N VAL A 40 12.85 15.72 -6.98
CA VAL A 40 12.57 16.75 -5.96
C VAL A 40 11.16 16.52 -5.42
N ASP A 41 11.06 16.30 -4.10
CA ASP A 41 9.80 16.09 -3.37
C ASP A 41 9.02 14.82 -3.76
N LEU A 42 9.69 13.87 -4.42
CA LEU A 42 9.21 12.49 -4.51
C LEU A 42 9.44 11.78 -3.17
N ASP A 43 8.63 12.11 -2.16
CA ASP A 43 8.30 11.12 -1.13
C ASP A 43 7.42 10.07 -1.83
N VAL A 44 8.06 9.23 -2.65
CA VAL A 44 7.42 8.03 -3.15
C VAL A 44 6.97 7.33 -1.88
N LYS A 45 5.66 7.20 -1.68
CA LYS A 45 5.06 6.32 -0.67
C LYS A 45 5.36 4.86 -1.02
N GLN A 46 6.62 4.56 -1.28
CA GLN A 46 7.16 3.25 -1.43
C GLN A 46 7.09 2.68 -0.03
N ALA A 47 6.26 1.65 0.13
CA ALA A 47 6.19 0.91 1.37
C ALA A 47 7.61 0.45 1.71
N GLN A 48 8.17 1.00 2.78
CA GLN A 48 9.44 0.55 3.31
C GLN A 48 9.30 -0.93 3.67
N PRO A 49 10.29 -1.79 3.35
CA PRO A 49 10.28 -3.16 3.82
C PRO A 49 10.17 -3.15 5.34
N PHE A 50 9.06 -3.65 5.86
CA PHE A 50 8.85 -3.81 7.28
C PHE A 50 9.44 -5.16 7.71
N SER A 51 10.01 -5.21 8.92
CA SER A 51 10.49 -6.47 9.50
C SER A 51 9.38 -7.07 10.36
N GLU A 52 9.28 -8.39 10.39
CA GLU A 52 8.25 -9.11 11.15
C GLU A 52 8.39 -8.81 12.66
N GLU A 53 9.62 -8.66 13.15
CA GLU A 53 9.95 -8.34 14.54
C GLU A 53 9.35 -6.99 14.98
N LYS A 54 9.25 -6.02 14.06
CA LYS A 54 8.59 -4.73 14.34
C LYS A 54 7.08 -4.90 14.50
N LEU A 55 6.45 -5.80 13.75
CA LEU A 55 5.01 -6.07 13.88
C LEU A 55 4.68 -6.78 15.19
N TRP A 56 5.53 -7.71 15.62
CA TRP A 56 5.41 -8.36 16.93
C TRP A 56 5.62 -7.38 18.09
N SER A 57 6.69 -6.58 18.05
CA SER A 57 7.00 -5.62 19.12
C SER A 57 5.99 -4.47 19.24
N SER A 58 5.37 -4.06 18.12
CA SER A 58 4.31 -3.04 18.10
C SER A 58 2.92 -3.57 18.51
N LYS A 59 2.79 -4.88 18.83
CA LYS A 59 1.52 -5.56 19.16
C LYS A 59 0.47 -5.51 18.05
N VAL A 60 0.88 -5.24 16.82
CA VAL A 60 0.03 -5.40 15.63
C VAL A 60 -0.27 -6.88 15.40
N LEU A 61 0.72 -7.74 15.66
CA LEU A 61 0.56 -9.20 15.72
C LEU A 61 0.50 -9.67 17.17
N GLY A 62 -0.23 -10.75 17.44
CA GLY A 62 -0.35 -11.35 18.76
C GLY A 62 -1.68 -12.09 18.98
N SER A 63 -1.89 -12.51 20.22
CA SER A 63 -3.10 -13.26 20.62
C SER A 63 -3.87 -12.60 21.77
N HIS A 64 -3.55 -11.34 22.08
CA HIS A 64 -4.06 -10.65 23.27
C HIS A 64 -5.54 -10.24 23.17
N ASN A 65 -6.14 -10.30 21.97
CA ASN A 65 -7.59 -10.23 21.77
C ASN A 65 -7.99 -10.99 20.50
N ALA A 66 -9.29 -11.28 20.36
CA ALA A 66 -9.80 -12.10 19.26
C ALA A 66 -9.56 -11.49 17.88
N ARG A 67 -9.68 -10.16 17.74
CA ARG A 67 -9.45 -9.46 16.47
C ARG A 67 -7.98 -9.55 16.05
N VAL A 68 -7.07 -9.22 16.95
CA VAL A 68 -5.62 -9.28 16.68
C VAL A 68 -5.17 -10.72 16.42
N SER A 69 -5.77 -11.71 17.10
CA SER A 69 -5.49 -13.12 16.81
C SER A 69 -5.88 -13.51 15.38
N LEU A 70 -7.04 -13.04 14.91
CA LEU A 70 -7.49 -13.27 13.55
C LEU A 70 -6.59 -12.57 12.53
N ASP A 71 -6.27 -11.29 12.76
CA ASP A 71 -5.38 -10.52 11.88
C ASP A 71 -4.00 -11.17 11.78
N THR A 72 -3.49 -11.68 12.91
CA THR A 72 -2.23 -12.41 12.96
C THR A 72 -2.26 -13.68 12.12
N LEU A 73 -3.34 -14.48 12.21
CA LEU A 73 -3.52 -15.67 11.39
C LEU A 73 -3.58 -15.34 9.89
N VAL A 74 -4.27 -14.26 9.51
CA VAL A 74 -4.33 -13.82 8.12
C VAL A 74 -2.94 -13.48 7.60
N VAL A 75 -2.14 -12.72 8.35
CA VAL A 75 -0.74 -12.41 7.97
C VAL A 75 0.09 -13.68 7.86
N PHE A 76 -0.04 -14.60 8.82
CA PHE A 76 0.73 -15.85 8.83
C PHE A 76 0.40 -16.74 7.63
N ILE A 77 -0.88 -16.93 7.33
CA ILE A 77 -1.35 -17.69 6.16
C ILE A 77 -0.85 -17.03 4.87
N GLY A 78 -0.93 -15.70 4.79
CA GLY A 78 -0.46 -14.94 3.62
C GLY A 78 1.03 -15.12 3.39
N ASN A 79 1.83 -15.08 4.46
CA ASN A 79 3.28 -15.28 4.37
C ASN A 79 3.66 -16.72 4.01
N ASN A 80 3.08 -17.73 4.67
CA ASN A 80 3.43 -19.14 4.44
C ASN A 80 3.04 -19.62 3.04
N PHE A 81 1.93 -19.12 2.48
CA PHE A 81 1.46 -19.49 1.14
C PHE A 81 1.70 -18.42 0.07
N SER A 82 2.46 -17.37 0.40
CA SER A 82 2.78 -16.24 -0.51
C SER A 82 1.54 -15.55 -1.13
N LEU A 83 0.43 -15.46 -0.38
CA LEU A 83 -0.79 -14.79 -0.82
C LEU A 83 -0.65 -13.27 -0.64
N ARG A 84 -1.00 -12.50 -1.66
CA ARG A 84 -0.82 -11.03 -1.71
C ARG A 84 -2.14 -10.25 -1.75
N SER A 85 -3.26 -10.95 -1.91
CA SER A 85 -4.58 -10.34 -2.05
C SER A 85 -5.66 -11.09 -1.27
N GLY A 86 -6.69 -10.35 -0.84
CA GLY A 86 -7.84 -10.96 -0.18
C GLY A 86 -8.58 -12.00 -1.04
N GLN A 87 -8.47 -11.92 -2.36
CA GLN A 87 -9.03 -12.93 -3.26
C GLN A 87 -8.26 -14.25 -3.19
N GLU A 88 -6.94 -14.21 -3.10
CA GLU A 88 -6.11 -15.40 -2.94
C GLU A 88 -6.40 -16.08 -1.60
N HIS A 89 -6.53 -15.32 -0.51
CA HIS A 89 -6.97 -15.85 0.78
C HIS A 89 -8.33 -16.55 0.69
N ARG A 90 -9.32 -15.94 0.02
CA ARG A 90 -10.66 -16.54 -0.14
C ARG A 90 -10.68 -17.77 -1.04
N ARG A 91 -9.73 -17.90 -1.96
CA ARG A 91 -9.60 -19.01 -2.91
C ARG A 91 -8.76 -20.16 -2.37
N LEU A 92 -8.05 -19.98 -1.26
CA LEU A 92 -7.33 -21.05 -0.59
C LEU A 92 -8.32 -22.15 -0.17
N ARG A 93 -7.98 -23.41 -0.49
CA ARG A 93 -8.78 -24.60 -0.20
C ARG A 93 -7.87 -25.71 0.30
N PHE A 94 -8.38 -26.55 1.20
CA PHE A 94 -7.65 -27.73 1.69
C PHE A 94 -7.23 -28.69 0.58
N SER A 95 -8.01 -28.78 -0.49
CA SER A 95 -7.69 -29.61 -1.66
C SER A 95 -6.42 -29.19 -2.41
N GLN A 96 -5.89 -27.99 -2.14
CA GLN A 96 -4.64 -27.48 -2.71
C GLN A 96 -3.42 -27.82 -1.84
N LEU A 97 -3.64 -28.31 -0.62
CA LEU A 97 -2.58 -28.61 0.34
C LEU A 97 -2.21 -30.09 0.24
N SER A 98 -0.92 -30.37 0.16
CA SER A 98 -0.36 -31.71 0.25
C SER A 98 0.53 -31.79 1.48
N LEU A 99 0.34 -32.83 2.29
CA LEU A 99 1.27 -33.10 3.38
C LEU A 99 2.53 -33.72 2.79
N VAL A 100 3.67 -33.08 3.00
CA VAL A 100 4.96 -33.68 2.70
C VAL A 100 5.49 -34.27 3.99
N GLY A 101 5.48 -35.60 4.10
CA GLY A 101 6.04 -36.30 5.24
C GLY A 101 7.51 -35.94 5.42
N ALA A 102 7.93 -35.69 6.66
CA ALA A 102 9.31 -35.39 7.02
C ALA A 102 10.17 -36.67 7.02
N LYS A 103 10.24 -37.36 5.87
CA LYS A 103 11.24 -38.33 5.40
C LYS A 103 10.61 -39.17 4.30
N GLY A 104 11.17 -39.04 3.09
CA GLY A 104 11.17 -40.04 2.02
C GLY A 104 9.81 -40.55 1.56
N ASN A 105 9.37 -40.01 0.41
CA ASN A 105 8.54 -40.70 -0.58
C ASN A 105 7.29 -41.39 -0.03
N GLU A 106 6.21 -40.64 0.11
CA GLU A 106 4.87 -41.05 -0.33
C GLU A 106 3.94 -39.85 -0.12
N GLU A 107 3.37 -39.33 -1.21
CA GLU A 107 2.39 -38.24 -1.16
C GLU A 107 1.08 -38.78 -0.58
N GLU A 108 0.93 -38.71 0.73
CA GLU A 108 -0.33 -39.04 1.37
C GLU A 108 -1.32 -37.89 1.16
N LYS A 109 -2.25 -38.09 0.22
CA LYS A 109 -3.28 -37.12 -0.11
C LYS A 109 -4.32 -37.11 1.00
N CYS A 110 -4.36 -36.05 1.80
CA CYS A 110 -5.40 -35.90 2.83
C CYS A 110 -6.79 -35.79 2.19
N SER A 111 -7.63 -36.81 2.38
CA SER A 111 -9.07 -36.73 2.10
C SER A 111 -9.78 -36.09 3.29
N PHE A 112 -10.50 -35.00 3.05
CA PHE A 112 -11.45 -34.39 3.99
C PHE A 112 -12.88 -34.65 3.52
#